data_AF-A0A6A6A3V2-F1
#
_entry.id   AF-A0A6A6A3V2-F1
#
_cell.length_a   1.000
_cell.length_b   1.000
_cell.length_c   1.000
_cell.angle_alpha   90.00
_cell.angle_beta   90.00
_cell.angle_gamma   90.00
#
_symmetry.space_group_name_H-M   'P 1'
#
loop_
_entity.id
_entity.type
_entity.pdbx_description
1 polymer ?
#
loop_
_entity_poly.entity_id
_entity_poly.type
_entity_poly.pdbx_seq_one_letter_code
_entity_poly.pdbx_strand_id
1 'polypeptide(L)'
;MPVTIPALGPQFNRLPNELLLEIFKHAVMLPSACELGDVIDEKTFKILLNVGPFARLRRVCKTFSALAIQVFYECNKFMFTQKDIADNITKWQTSLPAQVPWSGVRHFLRRMTIHITLEDFFMTLSPEQAALPPSARQFTLEPLTNVQQLLEYCPGAVQLHGLTNALTGFSSLHNLDLHISTDVRTNNVGRFLRVLEDAGIKVRARKVLMDIRTVEDTFELWHPLLQQVVVVE
;
A
#
# COMPACT_ATOMS: atom_id res chain seq x y z
N MET A 1 -11.20 -50.44 -26.79
CA MET A 1 -11.62 -49.81 -25.52
C MET A 1 -10.41 -49.12 -24.91
N PRO A 2 -10.52 -47.89 -24.39
CA PRO A 2 -9.40 -47.27 -23.68
C PRO A 2 -9.15 -48.02 -22.37
N VAL A 3 -7.91 -48.46 -22.16
CA VAL A 3 -7.48 -49.11 -20.93
C VAL A 3 -7.14 -48.03 -19.90
N THR A 4 -7.93 -47.94 -18.84
CA THR A 4 -7.64 -47.06 -17.71
C THR A 4 -6.66 -47.78 -16.79
N ILE A 5 -5.44 -47.28 -16.70
CA ILE A 5 -4.42 -47.81 -15.77
C ILE A 5 -4.67 -47.16 -14.40
N PRO A 6 -4.94 -47.93 -13.33
CA PRO A 6 -5.09 -47.38 -12.00
C PRO A 6 -3.75 -46.78 -11.52
N ALA A 7 -3.79 -45.59 -10.93
CA ALA A 7 -2.61 -44.91 -10.42
C ALA A 7 -1.98 -45.71 -9.27
N LEU A 8 -0.96 -46.52 -9.60
CA LEU A 8 -0.15 -47.30 -8.67
C LEU A 8 1.10 -46.48 -8.30
N GLY A 9 0.91 -45.54 -7.38
CA GLY A 9 1.97 -44.84 -6.66
C GLY A 9 1.41 -44.41 -5.31
N PRO A 10 2.24 -43.96 -4.35
CA PRO A 10 1.73 -43.28 -3.17
C PRO A 10 0.91 -42.10 -3.68
N GLN A 11 -0.42 -42.26 -3.65
CA GLN A 11 -1.30 -41.12 -3.74
C GLN A 11 -0.89 -40.30 -2.53
N PHE A 12 -0.36 -39.10 -2.76
CA PHE A 12 -0.29 -38.08 -1.71
C PHE A 12 -1.73 -37.78 -1.33
N ASN A 13 -2.35 -38.71 -0.59
CA ASN A 13 -3.67 -38.65 -0.02
C ASN A 13 -3.64 -37.39 0.81
N ARG A 14 -4.19 -36.32 0.24
CA ARG A 14 -4.29 -34.96 0.75
C ARG A 14 -3.35 -34.70 1.93
N LEU A 15 -2.09 -34.37 1.62
CA LEU A 15 -1.18 -33.77 2.60
C LEU A 15 -1.98 -32.69 3.37
N PRO A 16 -2.04 -32.77 4.72
CA PRO A 16 -2.72 -31.77 5.53
C PRO A 16 -2.28 -30.36 5.14
N ASN A 17 -3.22 -29.42 5.13
CA ASN A 17 -2.94 -28.04 4.71
C ASN A 17 -1.83 -27.42 5.56
N GLU A 18 -1.74 -27.80 6.83
CA GLU A 18 -0.71 -27.35 7.76
C GLU A 18 0.69 -27.74 7.28
N LEU A 19 0.87 -28.98 6.80
CA LEU A 19 2.15 -29.43 6.24
C LEU A 19 2.44 -28.73 4.91
N LEU A 20 1.42 -28.50 4.08
CA LEU A 20 1.57 -27.74 2.84
C LEU A 20 2.01 -26.30 3.11
N LEU A 21 1.44 -25.65 4.11
CA LEU A 21 1.83 -24.29 4.52
C LEU A 21 3.30 -24.25 4.92
N GLU A 22 3.77 -25.17 5.77
CA GLU A 22 5.19 -25.23 6.16
C GLU A 22 6.12 -25.46 4.96
N ILE A 23 5.77 -26.39 4.06
CA ILE A 23 6.54 -26.60 2.82
C ILE A 23 6.57 -25.31 1.97
N PHE A 24 5.43 -24.63 1.84
CA PHE A 24 5.34 -23.40 1.04
C PHE A 24 6.17 -22.28 1.64
N LYS A 25 6.24 -22.15 2.97
CA LYS A 25 7.11 -21.16 3.63
C LYS A 25 8.55 -21.30 3.16
N HIS A 26 9.08 -22.51 3.15
CA HIS A 26 10.44 -22.77 2.67
C HIS A 26 10.61 -22.53 1.16
N ALA A 27 9.53 -22.70 0.38
CA ALA A 27 9.59 -22.54 -1.07
C ALA A 27 9.46 -21.08 -1.55
N VAL A 28 8.73 -20.23 -0.82
CA VAL A 28 8.35 -18.87 -1.29
C VAL A 28 8.91 -17.74 -0.43
N MET A 29 9.49 -18.04 0.73
CA MET A 29 10.19 -17.05 1.53
C MET A 29 11.49 -16.66 0.82
N LEU A 30 11.70 -15.36 0.62
CA LEU A 30 12.99 -14.87 0.15
C LEU A 30 14.05 -15.07 1.25
N PRO A 31 15.24 -15.60 0.93
CA PRO A 31 16.32 -15.73 1.90
C PRO A 31 16.69 -14.36 2.49
N SER A 32 16.98 -14.32 3.79
CA SER A 32 17.42 -13.11 4.50
C SER A 32 18.76 -12.53 4.00
N ALA A 33 19.47 -13.27 3.15
CA ALA A 33 20.73 -12.89 2.53
C ALA A 33 20.58 -12.57 1.03
N CYS A 34 19.34 -12.46 0.51
CA CYS A 34 19.12 -12.17 -0.89
C CYS A 34 19.53 -10.72 -1.20
N GLU A 35 20.38 -10.52 -2.22
CA GLU A 35 20.79 -9.19 -2.69
C GLU A 35 19.61 -8.39 -3.29
N LEU A 36 18.58 -9.08 -3.76
CA LEU A 36 17.24 -8.53 -3.94
C LEU A 36 16.71 -8.33 -2.52
N GLY A 37 16.87 -7.13 -1.98
CA GLY A 37 16.68 -6.83 -0.56
C GLY A 37 15.43 -7.47 0.05
N ASP A 38 15.41 -7.63 1.37
CA ASP A 38 14.36 -8.28 2.18
C ASP A 38 12.91 -7.81 1.94
N VAL A 39 12.71 -6.87 1.02
CA VAL A 39 11.51 -6.12 0.70
C VAL A 39 11.11 -6.37 -0.76
N ILE A 40 9.88 -6.85 -0.96
CA ILE A 40 9.27 -7.06 -2.27
C ILE A 40 8.57 -5.76 -2.72
N ASP A 41 9.11 -5.14 -3.77
CA ASP A 41 8.49 -4.01 -4.47
C ASP A 41 7.60 -4.48 -5.67
N GLU A 42 6.99 -3.54 -6.39
CA GLU A 42 6.12 -3.87 -7.53
C GLU A 42 6.85 -4.67 -8.62
N LYS A 43 8.10 -4.29 -8.93
CA LYS A 43 8.90 -4.92 -9.99
C LYS A 43 9.23 -6.36 -9.63
N THR A 44 9.70 -6.58 -8.40
CA THR A 44 10.04 -7.88 -7.84
C THR A 44 8.79 -8.75 -7.76
N PHE A 45 7.68 -8.19 -7.28
CA PHE A 45 6.41 -8.91 -7.22
C PHE A 45 5.94 -9.38 -8.60
N LYS A 46 6.01 -8.52 -9.62
CA LYS A 46 5.69 -8.88 -11.02
C LYS A 46 6.55 -10.04 -11.55
N ILE A 47 7.82 -10.09 -11.19
CA ILE A 47 8.71 -11.19 -11.59
C ILE A 47 8.28 -12.48 -10.87
N LEU A 48 8.10 -12.44 -9.55
CA LEU A 48 7.72 -13.59 -8.72
C LEU A 48 6.34 -14.15 -9.06
N LEU A 49 5.43 -13.30 -9.55
CA LEU A 49 4.13 -13.73 -10.07
C LEU A 49 4.22 -14.63 -11.30
N ASN A 50 5.26 -14.43 -12.11
CA ASN A 50 5.40 -15.09 -13.41
C ASN A 50 6.43 -16.22 -13.39
N VAL A 51 7.42 -16.14 -12.50
CA VAL A 51 8.59 -17.02 -12.47
C VAL A 51 8.85 -17.52 -11.05
N GLY A 52 9.46 -18.70 -10.94
CA GLY A 52 9.92 -19.26 -9.67
C GLY A 52 8.87 -20.11 -8.94
N PRO A 53 9.18 -20.51 -7.69
CA PRO A 53 8.34 -21.42 -6.92
C PRO A 53 6.92 -20.90 -6.67
N PHE A 54 6.77 -19.59 -6.35
CA PHE A 54 5.47 -18.98 -6.12
C PHE A 54 4.53 -19.08 -7.34
N ALA A 55 5.04 -18.73 -8.53
CA ALA A 55 4.28 -18.86 -9.78
C ALA A 55 3.87 -20.32 -10.08
N ARG A 56 4.76 -21.28 -9.80
CA ARG A 56 4.47 -22.71 -10.00
C ARG A 56 3.40 -23.22 -9.06
N LEU A 57 3.50 -22.93 -7.76
CA LEU A 57 2.54 -23.36 -6.74
C LEU A 57 1.12 -22.84 -7.05
N ARG A 58 1.01 -21.59 -7.53
CA ARG A 58 -0.26 -21.00 -7.93
C ARG A 58 -0.94 -21.69 -9.12
N ARG A 59 -0.20 -22.41 -9.96
CA ARG A 59 -0.72 -23.07 -11.17
C ARG A 59 -1.14 -24.51 -10.93
N VAL A 60 -0.85 -25.10 -9.76
CA VAL A 60 -1.17 -26.50 -9.46
C VAL A 60 -2.68 -26.71 -9.35
N CYS A 61 -3.34 -26.01 -8.42
CA CYS A 61 -4.79 -26.04 -8.24
C CYS A 61 -5.26 -24.84 -7.42
N LYS A 62 -6.59 -24.65 -7.29
CA LYS A 62 -7.17 -23.53 -6.53
C LYS A 62 -6.72 -23.51 -5.06
N THR A 63 -6.70 -24.66 -4.39
CA THR A 63 -6.26 -24.77 -2.98
C THR A 63 -4.79 -24.39 -2.82
N PHE A 64 -3.92 -24.93 -3.67
CA PHE A 64 -2.48 -24.59 -3.64
C PHE A 64 -2.27 -23.10 -3.90
N SER A 65 -3.00 -22.51 -4.85
CA SER A 65 -2.93 -21.08 -5.12
C SER A 65 -3.32 -20.23 -3.91
N ALA A 66 -4.42 -20.58 -3.24
CA ALA A 66 -4.87 -19.86 -2.04
C ALA A 66 -3.83 -19.93 -0.90
N LEU A 67 -3.36 -21.15 -0.59
CA LEU A 67 -2.35 -21.36 0.45
C LEU A 67 -1.01 -20.69 0.10
N ALA A 68 -0.58 -20.75 -1.16
CA ALA A 68 0.65 -20.09 -1.60
C ALA A 68 0.55 -18.56 -1.48
N ILE A 69 -0.60 -17.96 -1.84
CA ILE A 69 -0.83 -16.52 -1.68
C ILE A 69 -0.76 -16.13 -0.20
N GLN A 70 -1.45 -16.86 0.67
CA GLN A 70 -1.40 -16.61 2.12
C GLN A 70 0.04 -16.61 2.63
N VAL A 71 0.77 -17.71 2.40
CA VAL A 71 2.15 -17.87 2.88
C VAL A 71 3.06 -16.79 2.31
N PHE A 72 2.91 -16.46 1.03
CA PHE A 72 3.73 -15.44 0.38
C PHE A 72 3.58 -14.06 1.02
N TYR A 73 2.36 -13.65 1.38
CA TYR A 73 2.11 -12.38 2.07
C TYR A 73 2.49 -12.40 3.56
N GLU A 74 2.40 -13.56 4.22
CA GLU A 74 2.80 -13.70 5.63
C GLU A 74 4.34 -13.66 5.80
N CYS A 75 5.06 -14.32 4.89
CA CYS A 75 6.49 -14.58 5.03
C CYS A 75 7.42 -13.50 4.47
N ASN A 76 6.93 -12.58 3.65
CA ASN A 76 7.76 -11.55 3.03
C ASN A 76 7.38 -10.15 3.52
N LYS A 77 8.33 -9.20 3.46
CA LYS A 77 8.07 -7.77 3.66
C LYS A 77 7.76 -7.15 2.30
N PHE A 78 6.77 -6.28 2.23
CA PHE A 78 6.37 -5.60 1.00
C PHE A 78 6.61 -4.11 1.08
N MET A 79 6.97 -3.49 -0.02
CA MET A 79 7.03 -2.03 -0.16
C MET A 79 6.00 -1.56 -1.17
N PHE A 80 5.18 -0.61 -0.73
CA PHE A 80 4.19 0.04 -1.57
C PHE A 80 4.53 1.52 -1.65
N THR A 81 5.03 1.94 -2.81
CA THR A 81 5.29 3.34 -3.10
C THR A 81 4.19 3.90 -4.00
N GLN A 82 4.10 5.22 -4.03
CA GLN A 82 3.50 5.90 -5.16
C GLN A 82 4.36 5.60 -6.39
N LYS A 83 3.74 5.50 -7.58
CA LYS A 83 4.53 5.34 -8.80
C LYS A 83 5.23 6.67 -9.09
N ASP A 84 6.57 6.64 -9.16
CA ASP A 84 7.40 7.66 -9.83
C ASP A 84 7.17 7.66 -11.35
N ILE A 85 5.92 7.73 -11.79
CA ILE A 85 5.63 8.13 -13.17
C ILE A 85 5.52 9.64 -13.10
N ALA A 86 6.57 10.31 -13.57
CA ALA A 86 6.48 11.71 -13.97
C ALA A 86 5.14 11.93 -14.70
N ASP A 87 4.34 12.86 -14.20
CA ASP A 87 3.05 13.32 -14.74
C ASP A 87 1.77 12.53 -14.38
N ASN A 88 1.84 11.49 -13.55
CA ASN A 88 0.61 10.82 -13.08
C ASN A 88 0.10 11.43 -11.76
N ILE A 89 -0.82 12.38 -11.89
CA ILE A 89 -1.53 13.06 -10.81
C ILE A 89 -3.03 12.77 -10.89
N THR A 90 -3.76 13.01 -9.81
CA THR A 90 -5.23 12.93 -9.85
C THR A 90 -5.81 14.02 -10.75
N LYS A 91 -7.12 13.93 -11.03
CA LYS A 91 -7.87 15.02 -11.67
C LYS A 91 -7.79 16.36 -10.93
N TRP A 92 -7.41 16.34 -9.65
CA TRP A 92 -7.25 17.51 -8.78
C TRP A 92 -5.81 17.99 -8.69
N GLN A 93 -4.92 17.48 -9.56
CA GLN A 93 -3.47 17.73 -9.54
C GLN A 93 -2.80 17.38 -8.21
N THR A 94 -3.33 16.37 -7.51
CA THR A 94 -2.77 15.83 -6.27
C THR A 94 -2.07 14.50 -6.51
N SER A 95 -1.25 14.08 -5.55
CA SER A 95 -0.48 12.84 -5.59
C SER A 95 -1.37 11.60 -5.62
N LEU A 96 -0.99 10.57 -6.36
CA LEU A 96 -1.71 9.29 -6.40
C LEU A 96 -1.50 8.49 -5.09
N PRO A 97 -2.44 7.60 -4.70
CA PRO A 97 -2.22 6.73 -3.55
C PRO A 97 -1.16 5.65 -3.86
N ALA A 98 -0.52 5.11 -2.83
CA ALA A 98 0.40 3.99 -2.95
C ALA A 98 -0.31 2.75 -3.52
N GLN A 99 0.39 1.99 -4.35
CA GLN A 99 -0.20 0.81 -5.00
C GLN A 99 -0.26 -0.38 -4.06
N VAL A 100 -1.41 -0.57 -3.42
CA VAL A 100 -1.65 -1.64 -2.45
C VAL A 100 -2.38 -2.84 -3.07
N PRO A 101 -2.19 -4.06 -2.54
CA PRO A 101 -2.89 -5.24 -3.03
C PRO A 101 -4.40 -5.15 -2.80
N TRP A 102 -5.16 -6.04 -3.45
CA TRP A 102 -6.62 -6.11 -3.31
C TRP A 102 -7.01 -6.49 -1.88
N SER A 103 -8.15 -5.98 -1.40
CA SER A 103 -8.60 -6.15 -0.01
C SER A 103 -8.63 -7.61 0.46
N GLY A 104 -9.00 -8.53 -0.43
CA GLY A 104 -9.09 -9.96 -0.13
C GLY A 104 -7.79 -10.64 0.32
N VAL A 105 -6.62 -10.04 0.10
CA VAL A 105 -5.32 -10.60 0.55
C VAL A 105 -4.61 -9.76 1.61
N ARG A 106 -5.13 -8.56 1.93
CA ARG A 106 -4.49 -7.63 2.89
C ARG A 106 -4.37 -8.20 4.29
N HIS A 107 -5.32 -9.03 4.71
CA HIS A 107 -5.33 -9.65 6.03
C HIS A 107 -4.23 -10.71 6.24
N PHE A 108 -3.55 -11.15 5.18
CA PHE A 108 -2.37 -12.04 5.29
C PHE A 108 -1.07 -11.25 5.53
N LEU A 109 -1.04 -9.98 5.13
CA LEU A 109 0.17 -9.17 5.20
C LEU A 109 0.56 -8.91 6.65
N ARG A 110 1.81 -9.25 7.01
CA ARG A 110 2.36 -9.02 8.36
C ARG A 110 3.35 -7.86 8.43
N ARG A 111 4.05 -7.57 7.33
CA ARG A 111 5.16 -6.61 7.30
C ARG A 111 5.08 -5.75 6.04
N MET A 112 5.07 -4.43 6.23
CA MET A 112 4.88 -3.47 5.15
C MET A 112 5.74 -2.23 5.35
N THR A 113 6.33 -1.74 4.26
CA THR A 113 6.73 -0.35 4.10
C THR A 113 5.73 0.32 3.15
N ILE A 114 5.20 1.49 3.49
CA ILE A 114 4.29 2.24 2.62
C ILE A 114 4.66 3.72 2.59
N HIS A 115 4.68 4.30 1.40
CA HIS A 115 4.99 5.71 1.18
C HIS A 115 3.71 6.44 0.78
N ILE A 116 3.37 7.49 1.51
CA ILE A 116 2.13 8.26 1.33
C ILE A 116 2.48 9.74 1.27
N THR A 117 1.96 10.46 0.29
CA THR A 117 2.05 11.92 0.25
C THR A 117 0.80 12.56 0.83
N LEU A 118 0.98 13.49 1.77
CA LEU A 118 -0.06 14.34 2.33
C LEU A 118 0.08 15.75 1.76
N GLU A 119 -1.03 16.27 1.24
CA GLU A 119 -1.13 17.59 0.62
C GLU A 119 -2.17 18.42 1.37
N ASP A 120 -1.92 19.73 1.53
CA ASP A 120 -2.86 20.66 2.19
C ASP A 120 -3.76 21.41 1.21
N PHE A 121 -3.67 21.07 -0.07
CA PHE A 121 -4.34 21.75 -1.17
C PHE A 121 -4.91 20.75 -2.18
N PHE A 122 -5.72 21.30 -3.09
CA PHE A 122 -6.13 20.66 -4.32
C PHE A 122 -6.22 21.71 -5.42
N MET A 123 -6.18 21.30 -6.68
CA MET A 123 -6.29 22.21 -7.80
C MET A 123 -7.59 22.03 -8.56
N THR A 124 -8.21 23.15 -8.92
CA THR A 124 -9.43 23.17 -9.73
C THR A 124 -9.26 24.01 -10.99
N LEU A 125 -10.09 23.73 -11.99
CA LEU A 125 -10.25 24.59 -13.15
C LEU A 125 -11.51 25.42 -12.96
N SER A 126 -11.41 26.72 -13.16
CA SER A 126 -12.61 27.54 -13.27
C SER A 126 -13.41 27.14 -14.53
N PRO A 127 -14.72 27.40 -14.60
CA PRO A 127 -15.53 27.08 -15.77
C PRO A 127 -14.99 27.70 -17.07
N GLU A 128 -14.45 28.92 -16.97
CA GLU A 128 -13.82 29.62 -18.09
C GLU A 128 -12.54 28.92 -18.57
N GLN A 129 -11.72 28.43 -17.63
CA GLN A 129 -10.49 27.69 -17.92
C GLN A 129 -10.78 26.30 -18.49
N ALA A 130 -11.88 25.65 -18.07
CA ALA A 130 -12.26 24.32 -18.57
C ALA A 130 -12.59 24.34 -20.08
N ALA A 131 -13.08 25.47 -20.60
CA ALA A 131 -13.39 25.67 -22.02
C ALA A 131 -12.14 25.89 -22.89
N LEU A 132 -10.98 26.20 -22.28
CA LEU A 132 -9.73 26.41 -23.00
C LEU A 132 -9.06 25.08 -23.39
N PRO A 133 -8.25 25.08 -24.47
CA PRO A 133 -7.44 23.92 -24.84
C PRO A 133 -6.48 23.54 -23.69
N PRO A 134 -6.16 22.25 -23.49
CA PRO A 134 -5.37 21.78 -22.35
C PRO A 134 -4.07 22.53 -22.09
N SER A 135 -3.37 22.96 -23.15
CA SER A 135 -2.10 23.70 -23.07
C SER A 135 -2.23 25.12 -22.51
N ALA A 136 -3.43 25.70 -22.49
CA ALA A 136 -3.71 27.05 -22.00
C ALA A 136 -4.45 27.06 -20.66
N ARG A 137 -4.76 25.90 -20.10
CA ARG A 137 -5.51 25.78 -18.85
C ARG A 137 -4.65 26.21 -17.68
N GLN A 138 -5.20 27.08 -16.84
CA GLN A 138 -4.60 27.47 -15.57
C GLN A 138 -5.42 26.89 -14.42
N PHE A 139 -4.72 26.17 -13.56
CA PHE A 139 -5.29 25.60 -12.35
C PHE A 139 -5.23 26.62 -11.21
N THR A 140 -6.30 26.67 -10.41
CA THR A 140 -6.35 27.46 -9.18
C THR A 140 -6.08 26.54 -8.00
N LEU A 141 -5.14 26.94 -7.14
CA LEU A 141 -4.83 26.25 -5.90
C LEU A 141 -5.87 26.60 -4.84
N GLU A 142 -6.54 25.58 -4.32
CA GLU A 142 -7.57 25.68 -3.29
C GLU A 142 -7.10 24.98 -2.01
N PRO A 143 -7.21 25.60 -0.83
CA PRO A 143 -6.82 24.97 0.43
C PRO A 143 -7.84 23.93 0.90
N LEU A 144 -7.35 22.87 1.55
CA LEU A 144 -8.20 21.93 2.27
C LEU A 144 -8.62 22.53 3.62
N THR A 145 -9.93 22.70 3.83
CA THR A 145 -10.47 23.41 4.99
C THR A 145 -11.24 22.53 5.96
N ASN A 146 -11.60 21.32 5.56
CA ASN A 146 -12.39 20.39 6.36
C ASN A 146 -12.13 18.93 5.98
N VAL A 147 -12.61 18.01 6.83
CA VAL A 147 -12.41 16.56 6.67
C VAL A 147 -12.99 16.01 5.38
N GLN A 148 -14.16 16.53 4.94
CA GLN A 148 -14.78 16.08 3.70
C GLN A 148 -13.87 16.37 2.50
N GLN A 149 -13.35 17.59 2.40
CA GLN A 149 -12.39 17.96 1.35
C GLN A 149 -11.11 17.15 1.43
N LEU A 150 -10.58 16.94 2.64
CA LEU A 150 -9.38 16.11 2.85
C LEU A 150 -9.57 14.70 2.27
N LEU A 151 -10.69 14.04 2.60
CA LEU A 151 -10.99 12.68 2.16
C LEU A 151 -11.50 12.60 0.71
N GLU A 152 -11.83 13.73 0.08
CA GLU A 152 -12.23 13.77 -1.33
C GLU A 152 -11.03 14.04 -2.27
N TYR A 153 -10.09 14.88 -1.82
CA TYR A 153 -9.06 15.46 -2.70
C TYR A 153 -7.62 15.07 -2.37
N CYS A 154 -7.34 14.55 -1.17
CA CYS A 154 -6.01 14.05 -0.79
C CYS A 154 -6.02 12.51 -0.70
N PRO A 155 -5.60 11.78 -1.76
CA PRO A 155 -5.62 10.32 -1.76
C PRO A 155 -4.74 9.71 -0.67
N GLY A 156 -3.65 10.38 -0.30
CA GLY A 156 -2.81 9.92 0.79
C GLY A 156 -3.53 9.93 2.13
N ALA A 157 -4.29 10.99 2.43
CA ALA A 157 -5.11 11.06 3.63
C ALA A 157 -6.20 9.97 3.64
N VAL A 158 -6.85 9.72 2.50
CA VAL A 158 -7.83 8.61 2.34
C VAL A 158 -7.19 7.26 2.63
N GLN A 159 -6.03 7.01 2.03
CA GLN A 159 -5.31 5.75 2.19
C GLN A 159 -4.85 5.57 3.64
N LEU A 160 -4.36 6.63 4.28
CA LEU A 160 -3.94 6.61 5.68
C LEU A 160 -5.12 6.37 6.62
N HIS A 161 -6.25 7.06 6.41
CA HIS A 161 -7.48 6.88 7.18
C HIS A 161 -8.03 5.44 7.09
N GLY A 162 -7.93 4.81 5.93
CA GLY A 162 -8.35 3.42 5.71
C GLY A 162 -7.27 2.36 5.99
N LEU A 163 -6.04 2.75 6.34
CA LEU A 163 -4.86 1.89 6.23
C LEU A 163 -5.02 0.60 7.04
N THR A 164 -5.45 0.71 8.28
CA THR A 164 -5.57 -0.42 9.21
C THR A 164 -7.02 -0.67 9.62
N ASN A 165 -7.97 -0.30 8.74
CA ASN A 165 -9.38 -0.62 8.93
C ASN A 165 -9.57 -2.14 9.03
N ALA A 166 -10.38 -2.61 9.98
CA ALA A 166 -10.58 -4.03 10.25
C ALA A 166 -11.19 -4.81 9.08
N LEU A 167 -12.01 -4.15 8.24
CA LEU A 167 -12.75 -4.76 7.14
C LEU A 167 -12.01 -4.66 5.80
N THR A 168 -11.38 -3.52 5.54
CA THR A 168 -10.85 -3.18 4.20
C THR A 168 -9.36 -2.88 4.18
N GLY A 169 -8.77 -2.62 5.34
CA GLY A 169 -7.36 -2.27 5.51
C GLY A 169 -6.48 -3.50 5.77
N PHE A 170 -5.32 -3.24 6.37
CA PHE A 170 -4.34 -4.24 6.76
C PHE A 170 -4.49 -4.59 8.25
N SER A 171 -5.54 -5.33 8.58
CA SER A 171 -5.94 -5.65 9.96
C SER A 171 -4.98 -6.55 10.76
N SER A 172 -3.97 -7.08 10.08
CA SER A 172 -3.13 -8.20 10.53
C SER A 172 -1.63 -7.83 10.64
N LEU A 173 -1.30 -6.54 10.51
CA LEU A 173 0.07 -6.06 10.48
C LEU A 173 0.76 -6.23 11.83
N HIS A 174 1.95 -6.83 11.77
CA HIS A 174 2.88 -6.82 12.88
C HIS A 174 3.80 -5.62 12.78
N ASN A 175 4.40 -5.37 11.61
CA ASN A 175 5.33 -4.27 11.43
C ASN A 175 4.86 -3.38 10.29
N LEU A 176 4.71 -2.10 10.60
CA LEU A 176 4.44 -1.05 9.64
C LEU A 176 5.59 -0.04 9.67
N ASP A 177 6.12 0.26 8.50
CA ASP A 177 7.11 1.28 8.26
C ASP A 177 6.45 2.32 7.34
N LEU A 178 6.01 3.41 7.93
CA LEU A 178 5.16 4.42 7.31
C LEU A 178 6.00 5.65 6.97
N HIS A 179 6.16 5.91 5.68
CA HIS A 179 6.89 7.06 5.15
C HIS A 179 5.87 8.08 4.67
N ILE A 180 5.83 9.25 5.27
CA ILE A 180 4.93 10.34 4.91
C ILE A 180 5.74 11.46 4.27
N SER A 181 5.47 11.74 2.99
CA SER A 181 5.93 12.95 2.31
C SER A 181 4.88 14.05 2.46
N THR A 182 5.29 15.28 2.74
CA THR A 182 4.39 16.42 2.90
C THR A 182 4.60 17.45 1.80
N ASP A 183 3.52 17.87 1.15
CA ASP A 183 3.50 18.97 0.18
C ASP A 183 2.49 20.02 0.65
N VAL A 184 2.97 20.99 1.42
CA VAL A 184 2.15 22.00 2.11
C VAL A 184 2.40 23.36 1.48
N ARG A 185 1.44 23.85 0.69
CA ARG A 185 1.58 25.05 -0.14
C ARG A 185 0.69 26.21 0.30
N THR A 186 -0.30 25.98 1.14
CA THR A 186 -1.27 27.03 1.54
C THR A 186 -0.74 27.98 2.61
N ASN A 187 0.47 27.74 3.12
CA ASN A 187 1.10 28.46 4.23
C ASN A 187 0.27 28.47 5.53
N ASN A 188 -0.66 27.52 5.70
CA ASN A 188 -1.49 27.39 6.90
C ASN A 188 -1.44 25.97 7.49
N VAL A 189 -0.24 25.59 7.92
CA VAL A 189 0.04 24.28 8.57
C VAL A 189 -0.92 24.02 9.74
N GLY A 190 -1.20 25.02 10.58
CA GLY A 190 -2.06 24.86 11.76
C GLY A 190 -3.49 24.44 11.40
N ARG A 191 -4.06 24.99 10.33
CA ARG A 191 -5.36 24.55 9.82
C ARG A 191 -5.27 23.13 9.27
N PHE A 192 -4.23 22.82 8.51
CA PHE A 192 -4.05 21.49 7.93
C PHE A 192 -3.97 20.39 8.99
N LEU A 193 -3.14 20.59 10.02
CA LEU A 193 -3.02 19.69 11.17
C LEU A 193 -4.36 19.49 11.89
N ARG A 194 -5.12 20.57 12.09
CA ARG A 194 -6.45 20.49 12.71
C ARG A 194 -7.44 19.67 11.89
N VAL A 195 -7.44 19.82 10.56
CA VAL A 195 -8.29 19.02 9.67
C VAL A 195 -7.90 17.53 9.72
N LEU A 196 -6.61 17.22 9.81
CA LEU A 196 -6.13 15.84 10.00
C LEU A 196 -6.51 15.27 11.38
N GLU A 197 -6.47 16.09 12.43
CA GLU A 197 -6.90 15.73 13.78
C GLU A 197 -8.40 15.45 13.82
N ASP A 198 -9.20 16.33 13.22
CA ASP A 198 -10.65 16.17 13.09
C ASP A 198 -11.03 14.93 12.26
N ALA A 199 -10.16 14.50 11.33
CA ALA A 199 -10.35 13.27 10.57
C ALA A 199 -10.13 11.99 11.39
N GLY A 200 -9.56 12.08 12.60
CA GLY A 200 -9.44 10.96 13.53
C GLY A 200 -8.64 9.79 12.98
N ILE A 201 -7.55 10.07 12.26
CA ILE A 201 -6.72 9.07 11.60
C ILE A 201 -6.06 8.15 12.63
N LYS A 202 -6.31 6.84 12.51
CA LYS A 202 -5.78 5.80 13.40
C LYS A 202 -5.08 4.72 12.61
N VAL A 203 -3.86 4.39 13.04
CA VAL A 203 -3.02 3.37 12.43
C VAL A 203 -2.68 2.30 13.47
N ARG A 204 -2.94 1.03 13.16
CA ARG A 204 -2.78 -0.10 14.07
C ARG A 204 -1.79 -1.13 13.55
N ALA A 205 -0.73 -1.37 14.31
CA ALA A 205 0.19 -2.48 14.09
C ALA A 205 0.96 -2.78 15.38
N ARG A 206 1.48 -3.99 15.54
CA ARG A 206 2.29 -4.34 16.72
C ARG A 206 3.51 -3.44 16.90
N LYS A 207 4.09 -2.98 15.78
CA LYS A 207 5.18 -2.00 15.74
C LYS A 207 4.96 -1.07 14.54
N VAL A 208 4.92 0.23 14.80
CA VAL A 208 4.91 1.28 13.78
C VAL A 208 6.21 2.06 13.86
N LEU A 209 6.91 2.16 12.74
CA LEU A 209 7.95 3.15 12.51
C LEU A 209 7.37 4.21 11.57
N MET A 210 7.57 5.48 11.89
CA MET A 210 7.04 6.58 11.11
C MET A 210 8.20 7.53 10.77
N ASP A 211 8.37 7.82 9.50
CA ASP A 211 9.28 8.85 8.99
C ASP A 211 8.46 9.90 8.24
N ILE A 212 8.70 11.18 8.53
CA ILE A 212 7.94 12.29 7.97
C ILE A 212 8.93 13.29 7.39
N ARG A 213 8.75 13.64 6.12
CA ARG A 213 9.63 14.54 5.36
C ARG A 213 8.84 15.36 4.35
N THR A 214 9.42 16.45 3.84
CA THR A 214 8.85 17.14 2.67
C THR A 214 9.07 16.33 1.39
N VAL A 215 8.42 16.73 0.30
CA VAL A 215 8.67 16.12 -1.02
C VAL A 215 10.10 16.35 -1.52
N GLU A 216 10.80 17.36 -1.02
CA GLU A 216 12.24 17.61 -1.23
C GLU A 216 13.15 16.87 -0.24
N ASP A 217 12.61 15.92 0.52
CA ASP A 217 13.36 15.09 1.49
C ASP A 217 13.93 15.91 2.67
N THR A 218 13.24 16.97 3.09
CA THR A 218 13.65 17.82 4.23
C THR A 218 12.78 17.64 5.47
N PHE A 219 13.29 18.02 6.64
CA PHE A 219 12.55 17.97 7.91
C PHE A 219 12.03 19.36 8.29
N GLU A 220 10.76 19.45 8.67
CA GLU A 220 10.13 20.69 9.11
C GLU A 220 9.75 20.64 10.60
N LEU A 221 9.80 21.80 11.25
CA LEU A 221 9.59 21.93 12.71
C LEU A 221 8.21 21.43 13.19
N TRP A 222 7.21 21.38 12.31
CA TRP A 222 5.87 20.94 12.65
C TRP A 222 5.63 19.44 12.37
N HIS A 223 6.55 18.72 11.71
CA HIS A 223 6.42 17.28 11.48
C HIS A 223 6.21 16.46 12.75
N PRO A 224 6.82 16.77 13.92
CA PRO A 224 6.50 16.09 15.17
C PRO A 224 5.03 16.24 15.61
N LEU A 225 4.37 17.34 15.24
CA LEU A 225 2.94 17.55 15.52
C LEU A 225 2.08 16.65 14.63
N LEU A 226 2.47 16.46 13.36
CA LEU A 226 1.79 15.53 12.46
C LEU A 226 1.85 14.09 12.97
N GLN A 227 2.98 13.67 13.54
CA GLN A 227 3.13 12.36 14.16
C GLN A 227 2.17 12.14 15.34
N GLN A 228 1.81 13.20 16.08
CA GLN A 228 0.84 13.12 17.19
C GLN A 228 -0.60 13.00 16.70
N VAL A 229 -0.90 13.63 15.55
CA VAL A 229 -2.23 13.59 14.92
C VAL A 229 -2.54 12.21 14.35
N VAL A 230 -1.53 11.49 13.87
CA VAL A 230 -1.68 10.10 13.42
C VAL A 230 -1.55 9.17 14.62
N VAL A 231 -2.69 8.80 15.22
CA VAL A 231 -2.70 7.97 16.43
C VAL A 231 -2.26 6.54 16.10
N VAL A 232 -1.21 6.08 16.77
CA VAL A 232 -0.72 4.70 16.70
C VAL A 232 -1.29 3.90 17.87
N GLU A 233 -2.07 2.84 17.59
CA GLU A 233 -2.66 1.93 18.59
C GLU A 233 -2.13 0.50 18.47
#